data_AF-A0A453JIY2-F1
#
_entry.id   AF-A0A453JIY2-F1
#
_cell.length_a   1.000
_cell.length_b   1.000
_cell.length_c   1.000
_cell.angle_alpha   90.00
_cell.angle_beta   90.00
_cell.angle_gamma   90.00
#
_symmetry.space_group_name_H-M   'P 1'
#
loop_
_entity.id
_entity.type
_entity.pdbx_description
1 polymer ?
#
loop_
_entity_poly.entity_id
_entity_poly.type
_entity_poly.pdbx_seq_one_letter_code
_entity_poly.pdbx_strand_id
1 'polypeptide(L)'
;MAEAALEGSEPVDLTKHPSGIIPTLQNIVSTVNLDCKLDLKAIALQARNAEYNPKRFAAVIMRIREPKTTALIFASGKMVFALEQKVNSNLNSQLESMLV
;
A
#
# COMPACT_ATOMS: atom_id res chain seq x y z
N MET A 1 -12.42 -20.37 -38.80
CA MET A 1 -12.32 -18.92 -38.57
C MET A 1 -13.04 -18.63 -37.27
N ALA A 2 -12.32 -18.19 -36.24
CA ALA A 2 -12.91 -17.78 -34.97
C ALA A 2 -12.41 -16.36 -34.70
N GLU A 3 -13.35 -15.42 -34.66
CA GLU A 3 -13.13 -14.04 -34.22
C GLU A 3 -12.69 -14.06 -32.75
N ALA A 4 -11.52 -13.49 -32.48
CA ALA A 4 -11.13 -13.10 -31.13
C ALA A 4 -11.77 -11.74 -30.86
N ALA A 5 -12.84 -11.73 -30.08
CA ALA A 5 -13.44 -10.53 -29.53
C ALA A 5 -12.40 -9.77 -28.69
N LEU A 6 -12.09 -8.54 -29.11
CA LEU A 6 -11.36 -7.55 -28.30
C LEU A 6 -12.32 -7.02 -27.23
N GLU A 7 -12.50 -7.75 -26.13
CA GLU A 7 -13.12 -7.21 -24.92
C GLU A 7 -12.13 -6.29 -24.20
N GLY A 8 -12.51 -5.03 -23.96
CA GLY A 8 -12.00 -4.29 -22.80
C GLY A 8 -11.22 -2.99 -23.01
N SER A 9 -11.55 -2.13 -23.99
CA SER A 9 -11.14 -0.72 -23.91
C SER A 9 -12.37 0.17 -23.68
N GLU A 10 -12.64 0.51 -22.42
CA GLU A 10 -13.54 1.63 -22.13
C GLU A 10 -13.05 2.87 -22.88
N PRO A 11 -13.95 3.65 -23.49
CA PRO A 11 -13.56 4.81 -24.27
C PRO A 11 -12.79 5.80 -23.39
N VAL A 12 -11.58 6.17 -23.84
CA VAL A 12 -10.76 7.18 -23.15
C VAL A 12 -11.51 8.51 -23.19
N ASP A 13 -11.77 9.07 -22.01
CA ASP A 13 -12.34 10.41 -21.88
C ASP A 13 -11.33 11.46 -22.37
N LEU A 14 -11.46 11.87 -23.63
CA LEU A 14 -10.57 12.83 -24.29
C LEU A 14 -10.62 14.22 -23.66
N THR A 15 -11.66 14.54 -22.86
CA THR A 15 -11.70 15.80 -22.10
C THR A 15 -10.70 15.81 -20.96
N LYS A 16 -10.41 14.64 -20.38
CA LYS A 16 -9.41 14.45 -19.30
C LYS A 16 -8.05 14.02 -19.84
N HIS A 17 -8.03 13.33 -20.98
CA HIS A 17 -6.83 12.82 -21.63
C HIS A 17 -6.78 13.27 -23.09
N PRO A 18 -6.43 14.54 -23.37
CA PRO A 18 -6.40 15.07 -24.75
C PRO A 18 -5.42 14.33 -25.68
N SER A 19 -4.40 13.68 -25.12
CA SER A 19 -3.44 12.86 -25.86
C SER A 19 -3.97 11.46 -26.21
N GLY A 20 -5.12 11.05 -25.66
CA GLY A 20 -5.61 9.67 -25.75
C GLY A 20 -4.81 8.65 -24.93
N ILE A 21 -3.76 9.09 -24.22
CA ILE A 21 -2.88 8.22 -23.44
C ILE A 21 -3.28 8.29 -21.96
N ILE A 22 -3.60 7.14 -21.39
CA ILE A 22 -3.83 7.00 -19.94
C ILE A 22 -2.57 6.41 -19.30
N PRO A 23 -1.84 7.18 -18.46
CA PRO A 23 -0.70 6.64 -17.73
C PRO A 23 -1.16 5.59 -16.71
N THR A 24 -0.38 4.52 -16.56
CA THR A 24 -0.64 3.47 -15.58
C THR A 24 0.10 3.77 -14.28
N LEU A 25 -0.65 3.80 -13.18
CA LEU A 25 -0.06 3.97 -11.85
C LEU A 25 0.58 2.66 -11.42
N GLN A 26 1.87 2.74 -11.08
CA GLN A 26 2.68 1.59 -10.71
C GLN A 26 2.74 1.39 -9.20
N ASN A 27 2.95 2.49 -8.45
CA ASN A 27 3.12 2.47 -7.01
C ASN A 27 2.41 3.65 -6.37
N ILE A 28 1.90 3.43 -5.16
CA ILE A 28 1.34 4.48 -4.31
C ILE A 28 2.07 4.45 -2.98
N VAL A 29 2.52 5.61 -2.53
CA VAL A 29 3.07 5.81 -1.18
C VAL A 29 2.11 6.71 -0.41
N SER A 30 1.63 6.24 0.73
CA SER A 30 0.74 6.99 1.61
C SER A 30 1.32 7.08 3.01
N THR A 31 1.02 8.15 3.73
CA THR A 31 1.46 8.34 5.12
C THR A 31 0.28 8.66 6.01
N VAL A 32 0.27 8.09 7.21
CA VAL A 32 -0.71 8.42 8.25
C VAL A 32 0.03 8.77 9.54
N ASN A 33 -0.57 9.64 10.34
CA ASN A 33 -0.12 9.93 11.69
C ASN A 33 -1.15 9.40 12.67
N LEU A 34 -0.73 8.47 13.53
CA LEU A 34 -1.55 7.91 14.61
C LEU A 34 -1.63 8.81 15.84
N ASP A 35 -0.83 9.89 15.87
CA ASP A 35 -0.79 10.90 16.93
C ASP A 35 -0.53 10.33 18.34
N CYS A 36 0.11 9.16 18.40
CA CYS A 36 0.47 8.49 19.64
C CYS A 36 1.88 7.89 19.55
N LYS A 37 2.53 7.71 20.71
CA LYS A 37 3.82 7.00 20.76
C LYS A 37 3.57 5.50 20.70
N LEU A 38 4.38 4.82 19.91
CA LEU A 38 4.28 3.37 19.71
C LEU A 38 5.51 2.67 20.25
N ASP A 39 5.29 1.58 21.00
CA ASP A 39 6.35 0.66 21.40
C ASP A 39 6.62 -0.33 20.26
N LEU A 40 7.66 -0.03 19.49
CA LEU A 40 8.09 -0.84 18.35
C LEU A 40 8.51 -2.26 18.73
N LYS A 41 9.03 -2.47 19.96
CA LYS A 41 9.41 -3.81 20.42
C LYS A 41 8.17 -4.65 20.70
N ALA A 42 7.19 -4.07 21.37
CA ALA A 42 5.92 -4.74 21.65
C ALA A 42 5.19 -5.10 20.35
N ILE A 43 5.13 -4.16 19.39
CA ILE A 43 4.52 -4.41 18.07
C ILE A 43 5.24 -5.54 17.33
N ALA A 44 6.58 -5.51 17.29
CA ALA A 44 7.35 -6.56 16.62
C ALA A 44 7.20 -7.94 17.27
N LEU A 45 6.96 -8.00 18.58
CA LEU A 45 6.75 -9.26 19.30
C LEU A 45 5.35 -9.84 19.07
N GLN A 46 4.34 -8.98 18.95
CA GLN A 46 2.93 -9.40 18.80
C GLN A 46 2.55 -9.68 17.35
N ALA A 47 3.10 -8.90 16.40
CA ALA A 47 2.74 -9.02 15.01
C ALA A 47 3.57 -10.11 14.30
N ARG A 48 2.88 -11.12 13.76
CA ARG A 48 3.52 -12.28 13.10
C ARG A 48 4.33 -11.92 11.85
N ASN A 49 3.97 -10.84 11.16
CA ASN A 49 4.60 -10.41 9.91
C ASN A 49 5.40 -9.11 10.08
N ALA A 50 5.95 -8.88 11.28
CA ALA A 50 6.76 -7.70 11.60
C ALA A 50 8.24 -8.06 11.73
N GLU A 51 9.08 -7.26 11.06
CA GLU A 51 10.53 -7.27 11.20
C GLU A 51 10.97 -5.98 11.90
N TYR A 52 11.73 -6.10 12.99
CA TYR A 52 12.30 -4.96 13.69
C TYR A 52 13.75 -5.20 14.07
N ASN A 53 14.64 -4.37 13.55
CA ASN A 53 16.04 -4.34 13.94
C ASN A 53 16.49 -2.87 14.07
N PRO A 54 16.48 -2.29 15.29
CA PRO A 54 16.79 -0.89 15.51
C PRO A 54 18.23 -0.50 15.13
N LYS A 55 19.16 -1.47 15.05
CA LYS A 55 20.53 -1.21 14.57
C LYS A 55 20.58 -1.02 13.06
N ARG A 56 19.64 -1.61 12.33
CA ARG A 56 19.55 -1.53 10.87
C ARG A 56 18.61 -0.41 10.41
N PHE A 57 17.44 -0.29 11.05
CA PHE A 57 16.43 0.68 10.67
C PHE A 57 15.52 1.03 11.86
N ALA A 58 15.13 2.29 11.98
CA ALA A 58 14.42 2.82 13.15
C ALA A 58 12.90 2.53 13.16
N ALA A 59 12.38 1.85 12.15
CA ALA A 59 10.97 1.51 12.02
C ALA A 59 10.75 0.00 12.01
N VAL A 60 9.55 -0.43 12.43
CA VAL A 60 9.08 -1.79 12.20
C VAL A 60 8.64 -1.90 10.75
N ILE A 61 9.10 -2.93 10.06
CA ILE A 61 8.71 -3.25 8.69
C ILE A 61 7.64 -4.34 8.80
N MET A 62 6.45 -4.06 8.27
CA MET A 62 5.35 -5.02 8.25
C MET A 62 4.93 -5.28 6.81
N ARG A 63 4.72 -6.56 6.45
CA ARG A 63 4.41 -6.96 5.07
C ARG A 63 3.10 -7.74 5.02
N ILE A 64 2.20 -7.31 4.13
CA ILE A 64 0.98 -8.06 3.77
C ILE A 64 1.18 -8.64 2.37
N ARG A 65 0.72 -9.88 2.18
CA ARG A 65 0.79 -10.57 0.88
C ARG A 65 -0.29 -10.11 -0.09
N GLU A 66 -1.53 -9.94 0.40
CA GLU A 66 -2.66 -9.57 -0.44
C GLU A 66 -3.53 -8.50 0.26
N PRO A 67 -3.61 -7.28 -0.28
CA PRO A 67 -2.81 -6.75 -1.38
C PRO A 67 -1.32 -6.59 -0.99
N LYS A 68 -0.41 -6.75 -1.96
CA LYS A 68 1.04 -6.66 -1.72
C LYS A 68 1.40 -5.26 -1.23
N THR A 69 1.70 -5.20 0.07
CA THR A 69 1.83 -3.95 0.83
C THR A 69 3.00 -4.05 1.78
N THR A 70 3.78 -2.98 1.88
CA THR A 70 4.77 -2.82 2.95
C THR A 70 4.42 -1.58 3.77
N ALA A 71 4.28 -1.74 5.09
CA ALA A 71 4.18 -0.62 6.01
C ALA A 71 5.46 -0.45 6.82
N LEU A 72 5.79 0.81 7.08
CA LEU A 72 6.88 1.23 7.94
C LEU A 72 6.27 1.99 9.12
N ILE A 73 6.46 1.46 10.34
CA ILE A 73 5.85 2.00 11.56
C ILE A 73 6.96 2.63 12.42
N PHE A 74 6.82 3.92 12.71
CA PHE A 74 7.78 4.67 13.50
C PHE A 74 7.30 4.87 14.94
N ALA A 75 8.23 4.92 15.89
CA ALA A 75 7.93 5.14 17.31
C ALA A 75 7.20 6.47 17.59
N SER A 76 7.27 7.42 16.64
CA SER A 76 6.57 8.70 16.68
C SER A 76 5.08 8.60 16.41
N GLY A 77 4.56 7.45 15.99
CA GLY A 77 3.17 7.30 15.55
C GLY A 77 2.98 7.53 14.05
N LYS A 78 4.03 7.93 13.32
CA LYS A 78 3.98 8.00 11.86
C LYS A 78 4.02 6.59 11.27
N MET A 79 3.16 6.33 10.29
CA MET A 79 3.21 5.14 9.47
C MET A 79 3.27 5.50 7.99
N VAL A 80 4.04 4.73 7.22
CA VAL A 80 4.18 4.88 5.78
C VAL A 80 3.79 3.58 5.10
N PHE A 81 2.93 3.64 4.10
CA PHE A 81 2.48 2.50 3.29
C PHE A 81 3.03 2.63 1.88
N ALA A 82 3.57 1.53 1.35
CA ALA A 82 3.93 1.37 -0.05
C ALA A 82 3.14 0.20 -0.65
N LEU A 83 2.37 0.49 -1.69
CA LEU A 83 1.40 -0.41 -2.32
C LEU A 83 1.70 -0.58 -3.81
N GLU A 84 1.60 -1.82 -4.31
CA GLU A 84 1.72 -2.15 -5.73
C GLU A 84 0.35 -2.19 -6.46
N GLN A 85 -0.64 -1.37 -6.07
CA GLN A 85 -1.99 -1.42 -6.67
C GLN A 85 -2.59 -0.08 -7.11
N LYS A 86 -3.50 -0.21 -8.09
CA LYS A 86 -4.40 0.82 -8.65
C LYS A 86 -5.14 1.55 -7.51
N VAL A 87 -5.33 2.87 -7.67
CA VAL A 87 -5.85 3.86 -6.69
C VAL A 87 -7.17 3.49 -5.98
N ASN A 88 -7.90 2.47 -6.43
CA ASN A 88 -9.20 2.06 -5.88
C ASN A 88 -9.15 1.12 -4.66
N SER A 89 -7.98 0.86 -4.06
CA SER A 89 -7.93 0.04 -2.83
C SER A 89 -8.13 0.89 -1.57
N ASN A 90 -9.11 0.53 -0.75
CA ASN A 90 -9.45 1.25 0.48
C ASN A 90 -8.35 1.02 1.53
N LEU A 91 -7.57 2.06 1.84
CA LEU A 91 -6.47 2.04 2.81
C LEU A 91 -6.90 1.51 4.19
N ASN A 92 -8.16 1.71 4.59
CA ASN A 92 -8.68 1.24 5.88
C ASN A 92 -8.72 -0.29 5.96
N SER A 93 -9.11 -0.97 4.88
CA SER A 93 -9.12 -2.45 4.84
C SER A 93 -7.72 -3.06 4.94
N GLN A 94 -6.70 -2.33 4.46
CA GLN A 94 -5.30 -2.75 4.54
C GLN A 94 -4.71 -2.53 5.94
N LEU A 95 -5.13 -1.47 6.63
CA LEU A 95 -4.78 -1.26 8.04
C LEU A 95 -5.31 -2.40 8.91
N GLU A 96 -6.57 -2.81 8.70
CA GLU A 96 -7.18 -3.93 9.41
C GLU A 96 -6.46 -5.25 9.14
N SER A 97 -6.10 -5.54 7.88
CA SER A 97 -5.36 -6.77 7.55
C SER A 97 -3.91 -6.78 8.05
N MET A 98 -3.39 -5.63 8.48
CA MET A 98 -2.09 -5.49 9.11
C MET A 98 -2.11 -5.78 10.63
N LEU A 99 -3.26 -5.60 11.27
CA LEU A 99 -3.41 -5.73 12.72
C LEU A 99 -3.94 -7.11 13.18
N VAL A 100 -4.40 -7.97 12.25
CA VAL A 100 -4.99 -9.31 12.49
C VAL A 100 -4.04 -10.44 12.04
#